data_AF-A0A6P0YZR6-F1
#
_entry.id   AF-A0A6P0YZR6-F1
#
_cell.length_a   1.000
_cell.length_b   1.000
_cell.length_c   1.000
_cell.angle_alpha   90.00
_cell.angle_beta   90.00
_cell.angle_gamma   90.00
#
_symmetry.space_group_name_H-M   'P 1'
#
loop_
_entity.id
_entity.type
_entity.pdbx_description
1 polymer ?
#
loop_
_entity_poly.entity_id
_entity_poly.type
_entity_poly.pdbx_seq_one_letter_code
_entity_poly.pdbx_strand_id
1 'polypeptide(L)'
;MAGAEMQRDTLATACDPLHPRPNPQPNVSLLLQCRALPLPQPYSLQDHRVGAILPLDAVGSEVLGQTGLSPITIPVMMVAGSHDTTAPLTLEQFRLFNWLKTRDRYLGLIKGKSHIRNWDKLMASLQLQLKIMPTLPTPDPSVSDSYIKALSVAFFNVYVAHRLQSSVYLHASYGQFLSQSPYQLSLLDSSLGTLGSAQAYTPSLAEY
;
A
#
# COMPACT_ATOMS: atom_id res chain seq x y z
N MET A 1 -12.62 2.57 -13.14
CA MET A 1 -11.51 2.69 -12.16
C MET A 1 -10.75 3.99 -12.46
N ALA A 2 -9.57 4.23 -11.88
CA ALA A 2 -8.86 5.50 -12.02
C ALA A 2 -7.97 5.63 -13.27
N GLY A 3 -7.98 4.63 -14.16
CA GLY A 3 -7.21 4.67 -15.42
C GLY A 3 -5.78 4.12 -15.36
N ALA A 4 -5.43 3.35 -14.32
CA ALA A 4 -4.16 2.61 -14.34
C ALA A 4 -4.06 1.68 -15.56
N GLU A 5 -2.85 1.47 -16.06
CA GLU A 5 -2.57 0.62 -17.21
C GLU A 5 -1.70 -0.56 -16.80
N MET A 6 -2.02 -1.72 -17.37
CA MET A 6 -1.26 -2.94 -17.14
C MET A 6 -0.01 -2.96 -18.04
N GLN A 7 1.16 -3.13 -17.43
CA GLN A 7 2.43 -3.32 -18.14
C GLN A 7 2.70 -4.80 -18.37
N ARG A 8 2.24 -5.31 -19.51
CA ARG A 8 2.27 -6.75 -19.82
C ARG A 8 3.69 -7.32 -19.88
N ASP A 9 4.62 -6.61 -20.51
CA ASP A 9 6.00 -7.09 -20.66
C ASP A 9 6.75 -7.11 -19.32
N THR A 10 6.50 -6.10 -18.47
CA THR A 10 7.00 -6.07 -17.09
C THR A 10 6.47 -7.26 -16.31
N LEU A 11 5.16 -7.50 -16.35
CA LEU A 11 4.55 -8.62 -15.66
C LEU A 11 5.07 -9.97 -16.18
N ALA A 12 5.19 -10.14 -17.50
CA ALA A 12 5.66 -11.38 -18.11
C ALA A 12 7.08 -11.71 -17.64
N THR A 13 7.95 -10.71 -17.61
CA THR A 13 9.32 -10.84 -17.09
C THR A 13 9.33 -11.23 -15.61
N ALA A 14 8.53 -10.56 -14.78
CA ALA A 14 8.47 -10.84 -13.34
C ALA A 14 7.90 -12.24 -13.01
N CYS A 15 7.01 -12.74 -13.86
CA CYS A 15 6.35 -14.03 -13.72
C CYS A 15 7.15 -15.20 -14.33
N ASP A 16 8.21 -14.94 -15.08
CA ASP A 16 9.09 -15.98 -15.60
C ASP A 16 9.82 -16.70 -14.45
N PRO A 17 9.67 -18.03 -14.30
CA PRO A 17 10.38 -18.82 -13.29
C PRO A 17 11.91 -18.74 -13.42
N LEU A 18 12.44 -18.47 -14.62
CA LEU A 18 13.87 -18.39 -14.89
C LEU A 18 14.46 -17.00 -14.62
N HIS A 19 13.62 -15.99 -14.40
CA HIS A 19 14.09 -14.63 -14.16
C HIS A 19 14.76 -14.52 -12.78
N PRO A 20 16.03 -14.07 -12.69
CA PRO A 20 16.73 -13.93 -11.41
C PRO A 20 16.07 -12.89 -10.51
N ARG A 21 15.77 -13.28 -9.25
CA ARG A 21 15.15 -12.38 -8.27
C ARG A 21 16.19 -11.93 -7.25
N PRO A 22 16.39 -10.61 -7.06
CA PRO A 22 17.31 -10.09 -6.05
C PRO A 22 16.95 -10.52 -4.62
N ASN A 23 15.67 -10.80 -4.36
CA ASN A 23 15.16 -11.29 -3.09
C ASN A 23 14.29 -12.55 -3.33
N PRO A 24 14.78 -13.76 -3.04
CA PRO A 24 14.08 -15.01 -3.32
C PRO A 24 12.94 -15.31 -2.33
N GLN A 25 12.62 -14.37 -1.42
CA GLN A 25 11.49 -14.54 -0.49
C GLN A 25 10.18 -14.76 -1.26
N PRO A 26 9.31 -15.67 -0.77
CA PRO A 26 8.03 -15.93 -1.40
C PRO A 26 7.16 -14.67 -1.38
N ASN A 27 6.90 -14.11 -2.57
CA ASN A 27 6.01 -12.97 -2.74
C ASN A 27 4.62 -13.44 -3.19
N VAL A 28 3.70 -13.59 -2.22
CA VAL A 28 2.31 -14.03 -2.50
C VAL A 28 1.59 -13.06 -3.44
N SER A 29 1.83 -11.76 -3.31
CA SER A 29 1.22 -10.77 -4.19
C SER A 29 1.62 -10.94 -5.66
N LEU A 30 2.83 -11.42 -5.95
CA LEU A 30 3.27 -11.65 -7.33
C LEU A 30 2.53 -12.83 -7.97
N LEU A 31 2.30 -13.91 -7.21
CA LEU A 31 1.50 -15.04 -7.70
C LEU A 31 0.09 -14.59 -8.11
N LEU A 32 -0.51 -13.67 -7.35
CA LEU A 32 -1.80 -13.06 -7.68
C LEU A 32 -1.69 -12.21 -8.95
N GLN A 33 -0.68 -11.36 -9.06
CA GLN A 33 -0.46 -10.50 -10.23
C GLN A 33 -0.26 -11.30 -11.51
N CYS A 34 0.46 -12.43 -11.47
CA CYS A 34 0.68 -13.29 -12.64
C CYS A 34 -0.62 -13.88 -13.23
N ARG A 35 -1.73 -13.91 -12.46
CA ARG A 35 -3.05 -14.29 -12.98
C ARG A 35 -3.62 -13.29 -13.98
N ALA A 36 -3.04 -12.09 -14.08
CA ALA A 36 -3.41 -11.10 -15.08
C ALA A 36 -2.79 -11.35 -16.47
N LEU A 37 -1.73 -12.14 -16.61
CA LEU A 37 -1.06 -12.39 -17.89
C LEU A 37 -1.95 -12.86 -19.06
N PRO A 38 -2.91 -13.78 -18.86
CA PRO A 38 -3.77 -14.26 -19.94
C PRO A 38 -4.92 -13.30 -20.26
N LEU A 39 -5.10 -12.21 -19.50
CA LEU A 39 -6.16 -11.25 -19.76
C LEU A 39 -5.93 -10.58 -21.13
N PRO A 40 -6.95 -10.48 -22.01
CA PRO A 40 -6.86 -9.74 -23.27
C PRO A 40 -6.37 -8.29 -23.10
N GLN A 41 -5.96 -7.59 -24.15
CA GLN A 41 -5.68 -6.15 -24.09
C GLN A 41 -6.02 -5.51 -25.45
N PRO A 42 -6.37 -4.21 -25.51
CA PRO A 42 -6.37 -3.22 -24.41
C PRO A 42 -7.66 -3.18 -23.58
N TYR A 43 -7.58 -2.63 -22.37
CA TYR A 43 -8.74 -2.27 -21.55
C TYR A 43 -8.63 -0.82 -21.10
N SER A 44 -9.74 -0.07 -21.18
CA SER A 44 -9.83 1.20 -20.50
C SER A 44 -10.29 0.97 -19.07
N LEU A 45 -9.39 1.16 -18.11
CA LEU A 45 -9.73 1.17 -16.69
C LEU A 45 -10.21 2.54 -16.22
N GLN A 46 -10.25 3.56 -17.08
CA GLN A 46 -10.61 4.92 -16.71
C GLN A 46 -12.14 5.10 -16.70
N ASP A 47 -12.66 5.61 -15.58
CA ASP A 47 -14.02 6.13 -15.48
C ASP A 47 -13.95 7.57 -14.98
N HIS A 48 -14.34 8.53 -15.82
CA HIS A 48 -14.24 9.96 -15.54
C HIS A 48 -15.11 10.43 -14.37
N ARG A 49 -16.03 9.61 -13.88
CA ARG A 49 -16.86 9.92 -12.70
C ARG A 49 -16.11 9.67 -11.40
N VAL A 50 -14.99 8.94 -11.42
CA VAL A 50 -14.17 8.68 -10.24
C VAL A 50 -13.35 9.93 -9.91
N GLY A 51 -13.75 10.65 -8.85
CA GLY A 51 -13.10 11.89 -8.44
C GLY A 51 -11.88 11.72 -7.52
N ALA A 52 -11.77 10.60 -6.81
CA ALA A 52 -10.64 10.26 -5.92
C ALA A 52 -10.63 8.75 -5.62
N ILE A 53 -9.48 8.19 -5.25
CA ILE A 53 -9.37 6.78 -4.83
C ILE A 53 -8.57 6.61 -3.53
N LEU A 54 -8.96 5.59 -2.75
CA LEU A 54 -8.28 5.23 -1.50
C LEU A 54 -8.02 3.71 -1.45
N PRO A 55 -6.99 3.20 -2.14
CA PRO A 55 -6.65 1.78 -2.07
C PRO A 55 -6.03 1.42 -0.71
N LEU A 56 -6.47 0.30 -0.15
CA LEU A 56 -5.96 -0.29 1.08
C LEU A 56 -5.09 -1.49 0.72
N ASP A 57 -3.91 -1.59 1.32
CA ASP A 57 -2.99 -2.73 1.15
C ASP A 57 -2.75 -3.13 -0.31
N ALA A 58 -2.50 -2.12 -1.15
CA ALA A 58 -2.55 -2.26 -2.59
C ALA A 58 -1.53 -3.29 -3.12
N VAL A 59 -2.01 -4.15 -4.02
CA VAL A 59 -1.21 -5.07 -4.84
C VAL A 59 -1.24 -4.58 -6.27
N GLY A 60 -0.08 -4.52 -6.91
CA GLY A 60 -0.01 -4.27 -8.34
C GLY A 60 1.34 -3.82 -8.88
N SER A 61 2.43 -3.97 -8.12
CA SER A 61 3.73 -3.42 -8.51
C SER A 61 4.25 -3.97 -9.85
N GLU A 62 4.11 -5.26 -10.11
CA GLU A 62 4.59 -5.90 -11.34
C GLU A 62 3.55 -5.82 -12.47
N VAL A 63 2.24 -5.87 -12.14
CA VAL A 63 1.17 -5.74 -13.16
C VAL A 63 1.04 -4.32 -13.69
N LEU A 64 1.27 -3.30 -12.86
CA LEU A 64 1.20 -1.89 -13.27
C LEU A 64 2.57 -1.33 -13.61
N GLY A 65 3.65 -1.86 -13.03
CA GLY A 65 5.02 -1.38 -13.19
C GLY A 65 5.20 0.13 -12.91
N GLN A 66 6.37 0.66 -13.28
CA GLN A 66 6.73 2.05 -12.95
C GLN A 66 5.90 3.14 -13.65
N THR A 67 5.35 2.85 -14.84
CA THR A 67 4.68 3.84 -15.69
C THR A 67 3.17 3.66 -15.74
N GLY A 68 2.64 2.47 -15.42
CA GLY A 68 1.20 2.17 -15.54
C GLY A 68 0.30 2.97 -14.59
N LEU A 69 0.86 3.62 -13.56
CA LEU A 69 0.13 4.55 -12.70
C LEU A 69 0.13 6.00 -13.21
N SER A 70 0.93 6.33 -14.23
CA SER A 70 1.07 7.69 -14.76
C SER A 70 -0.22 8.33 -15.27
N PRO A 71 -1.18 7.57 -15.87
CA PRO A 71 -2.45 8.14 -16.30
C PRO A 71 -3.38 8.59 -15.15
N ILE A 72 -3.10 8.18 -13.90
CA ILE A 72 -3.91 8.59 -12.75
C ILE A 72 -3.60 10.04 -12.39
N THR A 73 -4.51 10.94 -12.71
CA THR A 73 -4.41 12.38 -12.41
C THR A 73 -5.29 12.85 -11.25
N ILE A 74 -6.17 11.98 -10.75
CA ILE A 74 -7.05 12.28 -9.61
C ILE A 74 -6.29 12.15 -8.28
N PRO A 75 -6.81 12.71 -7.17
CA PRO A 75 -6.27 12.51 -5.84
C PRO A 75 -6.24 11.02 -5.42
N VAL A 76 -5.17 10.61 -4.74
CA VAL A 76 -4.96 9.23 -4.27
C VAL A 76 -4.48 9.21 -2.83
N MET A 77 -5.14 8.45 -1.97
CA MET A 77 -4.63 8.12 -0.64
C MET A 77 -4.43 6.62 -0.51
N MET A 78 -3.18 6.18 -0.36
CA MET A 78 -2.88 4.78 -0.07
C MET A 78 -2.84 4.57 1.45
N VAL A 79 -3.37 3.45 1.94
CA VAL A 79 -3.15 3.02 3.33
C VAL A 79 -2.41 1.70 3.34
N ALA A 80 -1.32 1.66 4.10
CA ALA A 80 -0.39 0.56 4.13
C ALA A 80 -0.10 0.02 5.53
N GLY A 81 0.32 -1.25 5.58
CA GLY A 81 0.76 -1.91 6.80
C GLY A 81 2.25 -2.24 6.78
N SER A 82 2.94 -1.97 7.90
CA SER A 82 4.37 -2.26 8.01
C SER A 82 4.70 -3.76 8.15
N HIS A 83 3.71 -4.60 8.48
CA HIS A 83 3.83 -6.05 8.64
C HIS A 83 2.92 -6.81 7.68
N ASP A 84 2.56 -6.18 6.57
CA ASP A 84 1.87 -6.87 5.50
C ASP A 84 2.82 -7.89 4.87
N THR A 85 2.56 -9.18 5.07
CA THR A 85 3.34 -10.28 4.46
C THR A 85 2.75 -10.72 3.11
N THR A 86 1.53 -10.31 2.79
CA THR A 86 0.81 -10.70 1.56
C THR A 86 1.14 -9.75 0.42
N ALA A 87 1.06 -8.45 0.70
CA ALA A 87 1.43 -7.32 -0.16
C ALA A 87 2.53 -6.50 0.54
N PRO A 88 3.79 -6.99 0.59
CA PRO A 88 4.81 -6.36 1.42
C PRO A 88 5.05 -4.89 1.10
N LEU A 89 5.17 -4.07 2.14
CA LEU A 89 5.31 -2.62 2.02
C LEU A 89 6.37 -2.23 0.97
N THR A 90 7.55 -2.84 1.02
CA THR A 90 8.68 -2.53 0.15
C THR A 90 8.59 -3.12 -1.25
N LEU A 91 7.79 -4.18 -1.43
CA LEU A 91 7.62 -4.86 -2.71
C LEU A 91 6.40 -4.36 -3.48
N GLU A 92 5.37 -3.91 -2.78
CA GLU A 92 4.09 -3.50 -3.37
C GLU A 92 3.76 -2.04 -3.05
N GLN A 93 3.36 -1.77 -1.81
CA GLN A 93 2.59 -0.59 -1.46
C GLN A 93 3.41 0.71 -1.59
N PHE A 94 4.66 0.71 -1.12
CA PHE A 94 5.56 1.85 -1.22
C PHE A 94 6.05 2.08 -2.66
N ARG A 95 6.23 1.02 -3.45
CA ARG A 95 6.59 1.15 -4.88
C ARG A 95 5.48 1.86 -5.64
N LEU A 96 4.25 1.37 -5.48
CA LEU A 96 3.07 1.97 -6.10
C LEU A 96 2.93 3.45 -5.70
N PHE A 97 3.09 3.78 -4.41
CA PHE A 97 3.05 5.17 -3.95
C PHE A 97 4.10 6.06 -4.64
N ASN A 98 5.33 5.58 -4.76
CA ASN A 98 6.42 6.33 -5.40
C ASN A 98 6.24 6.52 -6.91
N TRP A 99 5.53 5.59 -7.56
CA TRP A 99 5.29 5.65 -9.00
C TRP A 99 4.10 6.52 -9.39
N LEU A 100 3.14 6.75 -8.48
CA LEU A 100 2.05 7.72 -8.69
C LEU A 100 2.59 9.09 -9.10
N LYS A 101 2.01 9.70 -10.14
CA LYS A 101 2.41 11.04 -10.62
C LYS A 101 1.41 12.15 -10.27
N THR A 102 0.25 11.78 -9.72
CA THR A 102 -0.73 12.77 -9.22
C THR A 102 -0.11 13.67 -8.16
N ARG A 103 -0.50 14.95 -8.19
CA ARG A 103 -0.04 15.96 -7.23
C ARG A 103 -0.55 15.66 -5.82
N ASP A 104 -1.79 15.24 -5.71
CA ASP A 104 -2.47 15.03 -4.44
C ASP A 104 -2.41 13.55 -4.07
N ARG A 105 -1.19 13.09 -3.73
CA ARG A 105 -0.93 11.72 -3.25
C ARG A 105 -0.57 11.69 -1.78
N TYR A 106 -1.14 10.74 -1.05
CA TYR A 106 -0.91 10.52 0.37
C TYR A 106 -0.64 9.04 0.66
N LEU A 107 0.17 8.77 1.69
CA LEU A 107 0.40 7.43 2.22
C LEU A 107 0.20 7.43 3.74
N GLY A 108 -0.84 6.75 4.20
CA GLY A 108 -1.02 6.41 5.61
C GLY A 108 -0.36 5.07 5.93
N LEU A 109 0.73 5.06 6.68
CA LEU A 109 1.44 3.86 7.09
C LEU A 109 1.11 3.51 8.55
N ILE A 110 0.52 2.33 8.76
CA ILE A 110 0.14 1.82 10.09
C ILE A 110 1.18 0.81 10.55
N LYS A 111 1.91 1.12 11.63
CA LYS A 111 2.88 0.21 12.25
C LYS A 111 2.17 -1.02 12.80
N GLY A 112 2.72 -2.19 12.51
CA GLY A 112 2.18 -3.48 12.97
C GLY A 112 1.09 -4.06 12.05
N LYS A 113 0.42 -3.24 11.24
CA LYS A 113 -0.70 -3.70 10.43
C LYS A 113 -0.26 -4.75 9.40
N SER A 114 -1.04 -5.83 9.31
CA SER A 114 -0.94 -6.89 8.31
C SER A 114 -2.15 -6.88 7.36
N HIS A 115 -2.02 -7.51 6.19
CA HIS A 115 -3.14 -7.81 5.29
C HIS A 115 -4.13 -8.77 5.95
N ILE A 116 -3.58 -9.80 6.60
CA ILE A 116 -4.34 -10.89 7.18
C ILE A 116 -4.57 -10.54 8.65
N ARG A 117 -5.82 -10.19 8.96
CA ARG A 117 -6.25 -9.74 10.30
C ARG A 117 -6.04 -10.80 11.38
N ASN A 118 -6.02 -12.08 11.04
CA ASN A 118 -5.84 -13.18 11.99
C ASN A 118 -5.00 -14.30 11.36
N TRP A 119 -3.68 -14.10 11.38
CA TRP A 119 -2.73 -15.06 10.83
C TRP A 119 -2.79 -16.40 11.57
N ASP A 120 -2.92 -16.38 12.90
CA ASP A 120 -3.00 -17.60 13.72
C ASP A 120 -4.22 -18.45 13.34
N LYS A 121 -5.38 -17.82 13.14
CA LYS A 121 -6.59 -18.51 12.67
C LYS A 121 -6.42 -19.08 11.27
N LEU A 122 -5.76 -18.35 10.36
CA LEU A 122 -5.46 -18.85 9.02
C LEU A 122 -4.56 -20.09 9.09
N MET A 123 -3.46 -20.01 9.82
CA MET A 123 -2.51 -21.12 9.97
C MET A 123 -3.15 -22.33 10.65
N ALA A 124 -3.97 -22.11 11.69
CA ALA A 124 -4.75 -23.16 12.33
C ALA A 124 -5.74 -23.82 11.36
N SER A 125 -6.42 -23.03 10.52
CA SER A 125 -7.38 -23.57 9.53
C SER A 125 -6.70 -24.39 8.43
N LEU A 126 -5.46 -24.05 8.08
CA LEU A 126 -4.67 -24.75 7.08
C LEU A 126 -3.87 -25.94 7.65
N GLN A 127 -3.93 -26.18 8.97
CA GLN A 127 -3.12 -27.18 9.68
C GLN A 127 -1.61 -27.03 9.41
N LEU A 128 -1.18 -25.82 9.07
CA LEU A 128 0.21 -25.51 8.76
C LEU A 128 0.89 -24.98 10.02
N GLN A 129 2.04 -25.57 10.39
CA GLN A 129 2.94 -25.03 11.41
C GLN A 129 4.16 -24.41 10.73
N LEU A 130 3.96 -23.32 9.99
CA LEU A 130 5.08 -22.56 9.42
C LEU A 130 5.56 -21.55 10.47
N LYS A 131 6.76 -21.75 11.02
CA LYS A 131 7.48 -20.72 11.78
C LYS A 131 7.94 -19.62 10.82
N ILE A 132 7.07 -18.66 10.52
CA ILE A 132 7.42 -17.51 9.67
C ILE A 132 7.57 -16.29 10.57
N MET A 133 8.82 -15.92 10.87
CA MET A 133 9.29 -14.64 11.47
C MET A 133 8.65 -14.25 12.82
N PRO A 134 9.30 -13.39 13.64
CA PRO A 134 8.75 -13.02 14.93
C PRO A 134 7.35 -12.42 14.77
N THR A 135 6.39 -12.99 15.49
CA THR A 135 5.03 -12.46 15.60
C THR A 135 5.10 -11.14 16.36
N LEU A 136 5.29 -10.03 15.64
CA LEU A 136 4.97 -8.74 16.21
C LEU A 136 3.45 -8.71 16.44
N PRO A 137 2.97 -8.13 17.56
CA PRO A 137 1.55 -8.01 17.82
C PRO A 137 0.88 -7.32 16.63
N THR A 138 -0.02 -8.03 15.96
CA THR A 138 -0.87 -7.39 14.97
C THR A 138 -1.76 -6.38 15.70
N PRO A 139 -1.94 -5.17 15.16
CA PRO A 139 -2.86 -4.20 15.71
C PRO A 139 -4.20 -4.84 15.99
N ASP A 140 -4.78 -4.49 17.14
CA ASP A 140 -6.20 -4.71 17.33
C ASP A 140 -6.93 -4.17 16.09
N PRO A 141 -7.75 -4.98 15.40
CA PRO A 141 -8.46 -4.55 14.20
C PRO A 141 -9.22 -3.23 14.39
N SER A 142 -9.72 -2.96 15.61
CA SER A 142 -10.42 -1.73 15.95
C SER A 142 -9.54 -0.48 15.79
N VAL A 143 -8.25 -0.56 16.11
CA VAL A 143 -7.29 0.56 15.99
C VAL A 143 -7.05 0.87 14.52
N SER A 144 -6.72 -0.14 13.71
CA SER A 144 -6.51 0.05 12.27
C SER A 144 -7.78 0.55 11.56
N ASP A 145 -8.94 -0.01 11.92
CA ASP A 145 -10.22 0.41 11.36
C ASP A 145 -10.55 1.87 11.75
N SER A 146 -10.18 2.32 12.96
CA SER A 146 -10.35 3.71 13.38
C SER A 146 -9.52 4.68 12.54
N TYR A 147 -8.27 4.32 12.23
CA TYR A 147 -7.38 5.13 11.39
C TYR A 147 -7.89 5.21 9.96
N ILE A 148 -8.25 4.07 9.38
CA ILE A 148 -8.79 4.01 8.02
C ILE A 148 -10.05 4.86 7.92
N LYS A 149 -10.96 4.80 8.91
CA LYS A 149 -12.16 5.64 8.95
C LYS A 149 -11.82 7.12 9.01
N ALA A 150 -10.96 7.53 9.94
CA ALA A 150 -10.57 8.92 10.11
C ALA A 150 -9.93 9.50 8.83
N LEU A 151 -8.96 8.77 8.26
CA LEU A 151 -8.29 9.15 7.02
C LEU A 151 -9.25 9.18 5.82
N SER A 152 -10.13 8.19 5.69
CA SER A 152 -11.14 8.15 4.62
C SER A 152 -12.07 9.36 4.68
N VAL A 153 -12.58 9.68 5.88
CA VAL A 153 -13.45 10.83 6.08
C VAL A 153 -12.73 12.13 5.75
N ALA A 154 -11.50 12.31 6.24
CA ALA A 154 -10.69 13.49 5.93
C ALA A 154 -10.46 13.64 4.42
N PHE A 155 -10.01 12.57 3.76
CA PHE A 155 -9.65 12.57 2.34
C PHE A 155 -10.85 12.83 1.43
N PHE A 156 -11.95 12.09 1.63
CA PHE A 156 -13.15 12.28 0.80
C PHE A 156 -13.89 13.58 1.13
N ASN A 157 -13.80 14.10 2.35
CA ASN A 157 -14.31 15.44 2.63
C ASN A 157 -13.64 16.49 1.76
N VAL A 158 -12.30 16.44 1.62
CA VAL A 158 -11.56 17.41 0.80
C VAL A 158 -11.86 17.23 -0.68
N TYR A 159 -11.72 16.01 -1.21
CA TYR A 159 -11.67 15.78 -2.66
C TYR A 159 -13.01 15.39 -3.31
N VAL A 160 -14.01 14.97 -2.53
CA VAL A 160 -15.34 14.58 -3.04
C VAL A 160 -16.43 15.52 -2.52
N ALA A 161 -16.42 15.84 -1.23
CA ALA A 161 -17.40 16.75 -0.64
C ALA A 161 -17.00 18.24 -0.72
N HIS A 162 -15.81 18.55 -1.25
CA HIS A 162 -15.26 19.90 -1.41
C HIS A 162 -15.21 20.72 -0.11
N ARG A 163 -14.95 20.06 1.02
CA ARG A 163 -14.81 20.65 2.36
C ARG A 163 -13.34 20.94 2.65
N LEU A 164 -12.84 22.04 2.09
CA LEU A 164 -11.42 22.42 2.18
C LEU A 164 -10.90 22.55 3.62
N GLN A 165 -11.75 22.91 4.58
CA GLN A 165 -11.40 22.95 6.00
C GLN A 165 -10.93 21.59 6.56
N SER A 166 -11.27 20.47 5.91
CA SER A 166 -10.78 19.14 6.28
C SER A 166 -9.34 18.87 5.85
N SER A 167 -8.71 19.76 5.05
CA SER A 167 -7.32 19.57 4.61
C SER A 167 -6.32 19.56 5.77
N VAL A 168 -6.65 20.19 6.89
CA VAL A 168 -5.84 20.18 8.12
C VAL A 168 -5.61 18.77 8.66
N TYR A 169 -6.49 17.81 8.31
CA TYR A 169 -6.40 16.40 8.70
C TYR A 169 -5.59 15.55 7.72
N LEU A 170 -5.05 16.14 6.64
CA LEU A 170 -4.25 15.44 5.63
C LEU A 170 -2.74 15.69 5.79
N HIS A 171 -2.29 15.98 7.01
CA HIS A 171 -0.89 16.25 7.34
C HIS A 171 -0.33 15.26 8.38
N ALA A 172 1.01 15.11 8.39
CA ALA A 172 1.73 14.22 9.30
C ALA A 172 1.34 14.39 10.78
N SER A 173 1.10 15.62 11.22
CA SER A 173 0.68 15.94 12.60
C SER A 173 -0.64 15.28 12.99
N TYR A 174 -1.58 15.12 12.04
CA TYR A 174 -2.84 14.43 12.31
C TYR A 174 -2.64 12.91 12.44
N GLY A 175 -1.76 12.33 11.63
CA GLY A 175 -1.34 10.93 11.81
C GLY A 175 -0.75 10.67 13.19
N GLN A 176 0.13 11.56 13.65
CA GLN A 176 0.70 11.50 14.99
C GLN A 176 -0.36 11.68 16.08
N PHE A 177 -1.33 12.60 15.90
CA PHE A 177 -2.43 12.80 16.83
C PHE A 177 -3.32 11.56 16.99
N LEU A 178 -3.60 10.84 15.89
CA LEU A 178 -4.39 9.62 15.93
C LEU A 178 -3.64 8.41 16.50
N SER A 179 -2.32 8.44 16.51
CA SER A 179 -1.48 7.29 16.87
C SER A 179 -1.75 6.80 18.29
N GLN A 180 -1.88 5.48 18.44
CA GLN A 180 -2.08 4.79 19.71
C GLN A 180 -0.92 3.84 19.89
N SER A 181 -0.21 3.91 21.02
CA SER A 181 0.89 2.98 21.28
C SER A 181 0.36 1.53 21.39
N PRO A 182 1.01 0.53 20.77
CA PRO A 182 2.27 0.60 20.00
C PRO A 182 2.08 0.80 18.47
N TYR A 183 0.85 1.01 17.99
CA TYR A 183 0.44 1.10 16.59
C TYR A 183 0.47 2.54 16.06
N GLN A 184 1.68 3.03 15.80
CA GLN A 184 1.89 4.37 15.23
C GLN A 184 1.30 4.48 13.81
N LEU A 185 0.66 5.62 13.52
CA LEU A 185 0.20 6.03 12.19
C LEU A 185 1.09 7.16 11.67
N SER A 186 1.80 6.92 10.57
CA SER A 186 2.52 7.96 9.83
C SER A 186 1.71 8.38 8.62
N LEU A 187 1.55 9.69 8.39
CA LEU A 187 0.91 10.22 7.19
C LEU A 187 1.93 11.01 6.37
N LEU A 188 2.18 10.55 5.15
CA LEU A 188 3.07 11.16 4.18
C LEU A 188 2.24 11.82 3.08
N ASP A 189 2.72 12.95 2.58
CA ASP A 189 2.16 13.63 1.41
C ASP A 189 3.20 13.75 0.28
N SER A 190 2.77 14.28 -0.86
CA SER A 190 3.62 14.46 -2.04
C SER A 190 4.79 15.42 -1.84
N SER A 191 4.75 16.31 -0.84
CA SER A 191 5.83 17.25 -0.54
C SER A 191 7.02 16.56 0.15
N LEU A 192 6.73 15.57 1.01
CA LEU A 192 7.77 14.79 1.70
C LEU A 192 8.46 13.76 0.78
N GLY A 193 7.82 13.34 -0.31
CA GLY A 193 8.38 12.41 -1.29
C GLY A 193 9.44 12.99 -2.24
N THR A 194 9.77 14.29 -2.11
CA THR A 194 10.85 14.94 -2.88
C THR A 194 12.15 15.07 -2.10
N LEU A 195 12.16 14.73 -0.81
CA LEU A 195 13.37 14.64 -0.01
C LEU A 195 13.99 13.25 -0.17
N GLY A 196 14.70 13.07 -1.29
CA GLY A 196 15.90 12.24 -1.23
C GLY A 196 16.78 12.76 -0.08
N SER A 197 17.27 11.86 0.77
CA SER A 197 18.07 12.13 1.99
C SER A 197 17.31 12.68 3.22
N ALA A 198 16.52 11.82 3.87
CA ALA A 198 16.41 11.87 5.32
C ALA A 198 17.03 10.59 5.88
N GLN A 199 17.87 10.78 6.89
CA GLN A 199 18.73 9.80 7.55
C GLN A 199 18.25 8.34 7.50
N ALA A 200 19.20 7.47 7.17
CA ALA A 200 19.10 6.03 7.31
C ALA A 200 18.42 5.67 8.64
N TYR A 201 17.21 5.14 8.56
CA TYR A 201 16.66 4.31 9.61
C TYR A 201 17.46 3.01 9.59
N THR A 202 18.53 2.95 10.37
CA THR A 202 19.19 1.71 10.74
C THR A 202 18.38 1.08 11.88
N PRO A 203 17.62 0.00 11.65
CA PRO A 203 17.11 -0.80 12.76
C PRO A 203 18.31 -1.35 13.54
N SER A 204 18.34 -1.12 14.85
CA SER A 204 19.35 -1.69 15.73
C SER A 204 19.14 -3.21 15.77
N LEU A 205 20.22 -3.98 15.76
CA LEU A 205 20.24 -5.45 15.79
C LEU A 205 19.64 -6.09 17.06
N ALA A 206 18.91 -5.33 17.89
CA ALA A 206 18.27 -5.79 19.11
C ALA A 206 16.79 -6.21 18.93
N GLU A 207 16.25 -6.18 17.71
CA GLU A 207 14.86 -6.61 17.41
C GLU A 207 14.79 -7.87 16.52
N TYR A 208 15.73 -8.81 16.67
CA TYR A 208 15.63 -10.18 16.14
C TYR A 208 15.52 -11.21 17.26
#